data_AF-A0A3N5NZV2-F1
#
_entry.id   AF-A0A3N5NZV2-F1
#
_cell.length_a   1.000
_cell.length_b   1.000
_cell.length_c   1.000
_cell.angle_alpha   90.00
_cell.angle_beta   90.00
_cell.angle_gamma   90.00
#
_symmetry.space_group_name_H-M   'P 1'
#
loop_
_entity.id
_entity.type
_entity.pdbx_description
1 polymer ?
#
loop_
_entity_poly.entity_id
_entity_poly.type
_entity_poly.pdbx_seq_one_letter_code
_entity_poly.pdbx_strand_id
1 'polypeptide(L)'
;MNKYLDAAGIALSAIWASKLRSLMTVLGNIVAVTSIIAVVSLIQGLNASVRDAILNQAGADSFIVQQFGIVRSDEEWLKVQSNPRITPLDAAAVRRNSPLVSAVMLSSQGRGRVTYRAASIENIQIRGVTQEYVNFSNYDAERGRLMSPTEVDVARPVAVLGFQLAERIFGPDIDPL
;
A
#
# COMPACT_ATOMS: atom_id res chain seq x y z
N MET A 1 -2.62 -56.08 -15.70
CA MET A 1 -3.45 -54.86 -15.79
C MET A 1 -4.83 -55.02 -15.12
N ASN A 2 -5.55 -56.12 -15.33
CA ASN A 2 -6.96 -56.27 -14.88
C ASN A 2 -7.19 -56.36 -13.37
N LYS A 3 -6.20 -56.82 -12.57
CA LYS A 3 -6.37 -56.99 -11.11
C LYS A 3 -6.73 -55.70 -10.37
N TYR A 4 -6.22 -54.55 -10.82
CA TYR A 4 -6.54 -53.25 -10.20
C TYR A 4 -7.94 -52.77 -10.57
N LEU A 5 -8.42 -53.10 -11.78
CA LEU A 5 -9.77 -52.76 -12.24
C LEU A 5 -10.81 -53.60 -11.51
N ASP A 6 -10.56 -54.91 -11.34
CA ASP A 6 -11.43 -55.80 -10.59
C ASP A 6 -11.49 -55.39 -9.11
N ALA A 7 -10.33 -55.06 -8.51
CA ALA A 7 -10.28 -54.55 -7.14
C ALA A 7 -11.01 -53.21 -6.96
N ALA A 8 -10.90 -52.30 -7.93
CA ALA A 8 -11.65 -51.04 -7.92
C ALA A 8 -13.17 -51.27 -8.02
N GLY A 9 -13.60 -52.23 -8.85
CA GLY A 9 -15.01 -52.61 -8.97
C GLY A 9 -15.59 -53.16 -7.67
N ILE A 10 -14.82 -54.00 -6.96
CA ILE A 10 -15.22 -54.55 -5.65
C ILE A 10 -15.24 -53.45 -4.57
N ALA A 11 -14.27 -52.53 -4.57
CA ALA A 11 -14.26 -51.41 -3.64
C ALA A 11 -15.45 -50.46 -3.85
N LEU A 12 -15.79 -50.19 -5.11
CA LEU A 12 -16.93 -49.34 -5.45
C LEU A 12 -18.23 -49.97 -4.98
N SER A 13 -18.47 -51.26 -5.25
CA SER A 13 -19.69 -51.95 -4.81
C SER A 13 -19.85 -51.95 -3.27
N ALA A 14 -18.76 -52.09 -2.52
CA ALA A 14 -18.75 -51.98 -1.06
C ALA A 14 -19.11 -50.56 -0.55
N ILE A 15 -18.65 -49.51 -1.24
CA ILE A 15 -19.01 -48.12 -0.97
C ILE A 15 -20.51 -47.89 -1.21
N TRP A 16 -21.04 -48.40 -2.34
CA TRP A 16 -22.46 -48.29 -2.67
C TRP A 16 -23.37 -49.10 -1.74
N ALA A 17 -22.88 -50.18 -1.14
CA ALA A 17 -23.60 -50.95 -0.13
C ALA A 17 -23.71 -50.21 1.22
N SER A 18 -22.76 -49.33 1.54
CA SER A 18 -22.67 -48.62 2.83
C SER A 18 -22.79 -47.09 2.71
N LYS A 19 -23.74 -46.64 1.89
CA LYS A 19 -23.93 -45.22 1.48
C LYS A 19 -23.82 -44.21 2.63
N LEU A 20 -24.47 -44.45 3.77
CA LEU A 20 -24.46 -43.52 4.90
C LEU A 20 -23.06 -43.37 5.53
N ARG A 21 -22.36 -44.49 5.71
CA ARG A 21 -21.01 -44.50 6.31
C ARG A 21 -19.99 -43.88 5.36
N SER A 22 -20.04 -44.24 4.08
CA SER A 22 -19.15 -43.66 3.06
C SER A 22 -19.41 -42.17 2.86
N LEU A 23 -20.67 -41.71 2.89
CA LEU A 23 -20.99 -40.28 2.78
C LEU A 23 -20.45 -39.48 3.98
N MET A 24 -20.67 -39.96 5.21
CA MET A 24 -20.21 -39.25 6.41
C MET A 24 -18.68 -39.18 6.50
N THR A 25 -17.96 -40.22 6.09
CA THR A 25 -16.49 -40.23 6.09
C THR A 25 -15.91 -39.29 5.04
N VAL A 26 -16.48 -39.27 3.82
CA VAL A 26 -16.05 -38.34 2.76
C VAL A 26 -16.38 -36.90 3.13
N LEU A 27 -17.58 -36.63 3.65
CA LEU A 27 -17.99 -35.29 4.07
C LEU A 27 -17.09 -34.76 5.20
N GLY A 28 -16.76 -35.61 6.18
CA GLY A 28 -15.83 -35.24 7.26
C GLY A 28 -14.44 -34.88 6.74
N ASN A 29 -13.92 -35.64 5.78
CA ASN A 29 -12.63 -35.34 5.15
C ASN A 29 -12.67 -34.03 4.34
N ILE A 30 -13.74 -33.80 3.56
CA ILE A 30 -13.92 -32.54 2.81
C ILE A 30 -13.92 -31.34 3.75
N VAL A 31 -14.71 -31.38 4.83
CA VAL A 31 -14.76 -30.27 5.80
C VAL A 31 -13.41 -30.07 6.47
N ALA A 32 -12.74 -31.15 6.88
CA ALA A 32 -11.42 -31.09 7.50
C ALA A 32 -10.39 -30.41 6.57
N VAL A 33 -10.21 -30.92 5.36
CA VAL A 33 -9.23 -30.38 4.40
C VAL A 33 -9.59 -28.95 3.97
N THR A 34 -10.87 -28.67 3.72
CA THR A 34 -11.33 -27.33 3.31
C THR A 34 -11.09 -26.30 4.42
N SER A 35 -11.31 -26.66 5.69
CA SER A 35 -11.06 -25.76 6.82
C SER A 35 -9.57 -25.39 6.94
N ILE A 36 -8.68 -26.36 6.74
CA ILE A 36 -7.24 -26.14 6.80
C ILE A 36 -6.78 -25.25 5.65
N ILE A 37 -7.23 -25.52 4.42
CA ILE A 37 -6.90 -24.70 3.25
C ILE A 37 -7.42 -23.28 3.43
N ALA A 38 -8.66 -23.10 3.90
CA ALA A 38 -9.25 -21.79 4.11
C ALA A 38 -8.46 -20.94 5.11
N VAL A 39 -8.08 -21.52 6.26
CA VAL A 39 -7.28 -20.82 7.27
C VAL A 39 -5.89 -20.48 6.74
N VAL A 40 -5.24 -21.40 6.02
CA VAL A 40 -3.91 -21.16 5.44
C VAL A 40 -3.96 -20.05 4.39
N SER A 41 -4.94 -20.07 3.49
CA SER A 41 -5.14 -19.01 2.48
C SER A 41 -5.43 -17.66 3.12
N LEU A 42 -6.25 -17.63 4.18
CA LEU A 42 -6.55 -16.41 4.92
C LEU A 42 -5.29 -15.83 5.57
N ILE A 43 -4.50 -16.66 6.26
CA ILE A 43 -3.26 -16.23 6.92
C ILE A 43 -2.27 -15.69 5.88
N GLN A 44 -2.12 -16.38 4.74
CA GLN A 44 -1.24 -15.93 3.67
C GLN A 44 -1.72 -14.62 3.05
N GLY A 45 -3.02 -14.48 2.79
CA GLY A 45 -3.61 -13.26 2.26
C GLY A 45 -3.45 -12.07 3.20
N LEU A 46 -3.67 -12.26 4.51
CA LEU A 46 -3.43 -11.23 5.52
C LEU A 46 -1.96 -10.86 5.61
N ASN A 47 -1.05 -11.84 5.62
CA ASN A 47 0.39 -11.57 5.63
C ASN A 47 0.85 -10.81 4.38
N ALA A 48 0.32 -11.13 3.20
CA ALA A 48 0.60 -10.39 1.97
C ALA A 48 0.07 -8.95 2.07
N SER A 49 -1.19 -8.78 2.49
CA SER A 49 -1.80 -7.45 2.63
C SER A 49 -1.09 -6.57 3.66
N VAL A 50 -0.67 -7.13 4.80
CA VAL A 50 0.10 -6.42 5.82
C VAL A 50 1.50 -6.08 5.30
N ARG A 51 2.16 -7.01 4.60
CA ARG A 51 3.45 -6.73 3.96
C ARG A 51 3.32 -5.59 2.96
N ASP A 52 2.32 -5.63 2.08
CA ASP A 52 2.09 -4.57 1.10
C ASP A 52 1.77 -3.24 1.80
N ALA A 53 0.93 -3.24 2.83
CA ALA A 53 0.63 -2.02 3.60
C ALA A 53 1.87 -1.43 4.27
N ILE A 54 2.73 -2.27 4.88
CA ILE A 54 3.97 -1.84 5.52
C ILE A 54 4.99 -1.38 4.48
N LEU A 55 5.21 -2.14 3.41
CA LEU A 55 6.16 -1.79 2.35
C LEU A 55 5.75 -0.49 1.65
N ASN A 56 4.47 -0.30 1.38
CA ASN A 56 3.96 0.91 0.73
C ASN A 56 4.01 2.16 1.62
N GLN A 57 3.89 2.00 2.94
CA GLN A 57 3.92 3.13 3.89
C GLN A 57 5.32 3.45 4.42
N ALA A 58 6.11 2.42 4.69
CA ALA A 58 7.40 2.56 5.35
C ALA A 58 8.57 2.55 4.35
N GLY A 59 8.45 1.92 3.18
CA GLY A 59 9.59 1.61 2.31
C GLY A 59 10.60 0.74 3.08
N ALA A 60 10.88 -0.48 2.62
CA ALA A 60 11.79 -1.38 3.37
C ALA A 60 13.17 -0.78 3.69
N ASP A 61 13.56 0.30 3.00
CA ASP A 61 14.82 1.03 3.14
C ASP A 61 14.63 2.55 3.35
N SER A 62 13.45 3.00 3.80
CA SER A 62 13.17 4.43 3.97
C SER A 62 12.94 4.81 5.43
N PHE A 63 13.64 5.85 5.88
CA PHE A 63 13.49 6.41 7.22
C PHE A 63 12.72 7.73 7.13
N ILE A 64 11.61 7.82 7.85
CA ILE A 64 10.81 9.04 7.92
C ILE A 64 11.15 9.78 9.20
N VAL A 65 11.76 10.95 9.06
CA VAL A 65 12.01 11.86 10.19
C VAL A 65 10.88 12.89 10.23
N GLN A 66 10.13 12.91 11.34
CA GLN A 66 9.05 13.87 11.55
C GLN A 66 9.33 14.66 12.83
N GLN A 67 8.99 15.95 12.78
CA GLN A 67 9.07 16.83 13.96
C GLN A 67 8.09 16.37 15.05
N PHE A 68 6.93 15.84 14.63
CA PHE A 68 5.88 15.34 15.50
C PHE A 68 5.93 13.81 15.53
N GLY A 69 6.32 13.24 16.66
CA GLY A 69 6.24 11.79 16.90
C GLY A 69 4.82 11.34 17.21
N ILE A 70 4.66 10.06 17.56
CA ILE A 70 3.41 9.53 18.09
C ILE A 70 3.21 10.10 19.50
N VAL A 71 2.42 11.18 19.61
CA VAL A 71 2.11 11.80 20.90
C VAL A 71 1.04 10.98 21.61
N ARG A 72 1.34 10.49 22.81
CA ARG A 72 0.41 9.67 23.61
C ARG A 72 -0.13 10.41 24.84
N SER A 73 0.39 11.60 25.14
CA SER A 73 -0.07 12.45 26.25
C SER A 73 0.02 13.94 25.94
N ASP A 74 -0.78 14.76 26.62
CA ASP A 74 -0.78 16.22 26.48
C ASP A 74 0.57 16.86 26.90
N GLU A 75 1.30 16.22 27.81
CA GLU A 75 2.62 16.67 28.24
C GLU A 75 3.71 16.42 27.18
N GLU A 76 3.60 15.31 26.45
CA GLU A 76 4.41 15.05 25.26
C GLU A 76 4.07 16.02 24.13
N TRP A 77 2.79 16.43 23.99
CA TRP A 77 2.38 17.39 22.98
C TRP A 77 3.10 18.74 23.14
N LEU A 78 3.19 19.24 24.38
CA LEU A 78 3.89 20.48 24.71
C LEU A 78 5.41 20.40 24.41
N LYS A 79 6.03 19.24 24.68
CA LYS A 79 7.45 19.00 24.37
C LYS A 79 7.72 18.86 22.88
N VAL A 80 6.80 18.27 22.13
CA VAL A 80 6.94 18.10 20.69
C VAL A 80 6.71 19.42 19.95
N GLN A 81 5.85 20.31 20.47
CA GLN A 81 5.62 21.63 19.87
C GLN A 81 6.87 22.53 19.93
N SER A 82 7.75 22.34 20.90
CA SER A 82 9.03 23.05 21.02
C SER A 82 10.17 22.43 20.21
N ASN A 83 9.94 21.31 19.51
CA ASN A 83 10.95 20.73 18.63
C ASN A 83 11.32 21.73 17.51
N PRO A 84 12.61 21.86 17.18
CA PRO A 84 13.03 22.72 16.07
C PRO A 84 12.42 22.23 14.75
N ARG A 85 12.10 23.17 13.87
CA ARG A 85 11.61 22.84 12.51
C ARG A 85 12.73 22.17 11.72
N ILE A 86 12.39 21.11 11.01
CA ILE A 86 13.31 20.46 10.06
C ILE A 86 13.55 21.44 8.91
N THR A 87 14.81 21.77 8.67
CA THR A 87 15.22 22.70 7.62
C THR A 87 15.82 21.99 6.42
N PRO A 88 15.86 22.64 5.24
CA PRO A 88 16.59 22.11 4.10
C PRO A 88 18.10 21.90 4.36
N LEU A 89 18.68 22.65 5.29
CA LEU A 89 20.07 22.50 5.70
C LEU A 89 20.32 21.17 6.42
N ASP A 90 19.35 20.71 7.20
CA ASP A 90 19.43 19.42 7.90
C ASP A 90 19.45 18.26 6.91
N ALA A 91 18.59 18.32 5.87
CA ALA A 91 18.60 17.34 4.79
C ALA A 91 19.94 17.32 4.03
N ALA A 92 20.51 18.50 3.76
CA ALA A 92 21.82 18.61 3.12
C ALA A 92 22.96 18.08 4.01
N ALA A 93 22.86 18.28 5.33
CA ALA A 93 23.82 17.75 6.31
C ALA A 93 23.76 16.22 6.40
N VAL A 94 22.57 15.63 6.41
CA VAL A 94 22.38 14.16 6.38
C VAL A 94 22.98 13.60 5.10
N ARG A 95 22.69 14.20 3.94
CA ARG A 95 23.25 13.77 2.65
C ARG A 95 24.77 13.79 2.63
N ARG A 96 25.40 14.78 3.27
CA ARG A 96 26.87 14.91 3.30
C ARG A 96 27.53 13.94 4.28
N ASN A 97 26.90 13.69 5.43
CA ASN A 97 27.52 12.95 6.53
C ASN A 97 27.16 11.45 6.56
N SER A 98 26.23 11.01 5.71
CA SER A 98 25.76 9.61 5.69
C SER A 98 26.04 8.95 4.34
N PRO A 99 27.19 8.26 4.16
CA PRO A 99 27.54 7.61 2.90
C PRO A 99 26.66 6.40 2.55
N LEU A 100 25.88 5.89 3.51
CA LEU A 100 24.95 4.78 3.32
C LEU A 100 23.58 5.23 2.80
N VAL A 101 23.29 6.53 2.79
CA VAL A 101 21.98 7.06 2.40
C VAL A 101 22.02 7.44 0.92
N SER A 102 21.28 6.72 0.09
CA SER A 102 21.25 6.91 -1.37
C SER A 102 20.50 8.17 -1.81
N ALA A 103 19.44 8.54 -1.11
CA ALA A 103 18.63 9.71 -1.40
C ALA A 103 18.08 10.31 -0.09
N VAL A 104 17.84 11.62 -0.11
CA VAL A 104 17.18 12.34 1.00
C VAL A 104 16.10 13.22 0.39
N MET A 105 14.85 13.05 0.81
CA MET A 105 13.72 13.86 0.36
C MET A 105 13.17 14.65 1.54
N LEU A 106 12.85 15.93 1.30
CA LEU A 106 11.99 16.69 2.21
C LEU A 106 10.56 16.60 1.70
N SER A 107 9.61 16.42 2.62
CA SER A 107 8.21 16.53 2.28
C SER A 107 7.45 17.37 3.29
N SER A 108 6.55 18.19 2.78
CA SER A 108 5.63 19.01 3.57
C SER A 108 4.21 18.59 3.23
N GLN A 109 3.35 18.50 4.25
CA GLN A 109 1.97 18.10 4.08
C GLN A 109 1.06 19.22 4.59
N GLY A 110 0.10 19.61 3.76
CA GLY A 110 -0.95 20.55 4.10
C GLY A 110 -2.30 20.01 3.68
N ARG A 111 -3.37 20.64 4.14
CA ARG A 111 -4.72 20.41 3.60
C ARG A 111 -5.24 21.68 2.98
N GLY A 112 -5.90 21.55 1.84
CA GLY A 112 -6.42 22.68 1.09
C GLY A 112 -7.68 22.34 0.33
N ARG A 113 -8.30 23.38 -0.23
CA ARG A 113 -9.37 23.26 -1.21
C ARG A 113 -8.76 23.21 -2.61
N VAL A 114 -9.17 22.24 -3.41
CA VAL A 114 -8.81 22.13 -4.83
C VAL A 114 -10.05 22.44 -5.64
N THR A 115 -9.92 23.32 -6.63
CA THR A 115 -11.05 23.78 -7.43
C THR A 115 -10.66 23.78 -8.90
N TYR A 116 -11.55 23.26 -9.74
CA TYR A 116 -11.47 23.31 -11.19
C TYR A 116 -12.84 23.65 -11.75
N ARG A 117 -12.96 24.83 -12.38
CA ARG A 117 -14.23 25.34 -12.92
C ARG A 117 -15.37 25.27 -11.88
N ALA A 118 -16.36 24.42 -12.10
CA ALA A 118 -17.52 24.24 -11.21
C ALA A 118 -17.29 23.17 -10.12
N ALA A 119 -16.26 22.34 -10.23
CA ALA A 119 -15.93 21.31 -9.26
C ALA A 119 -15.02 21.89 -8.17
N SER A 120 -15.44 21.75 -6.90
CA SER A 120 -14.62 22.14 -5.74
C SER A 120 -14.65 21.04 -4.71
N ILE A 121 -13.47 20.62 -4.26
CA ILE A 121 -13.31 19.60 -3.24
C ILE A 121 -12.48 20.19 -2.10
N GLU A 122 -13.02 20.12 -0.90
CA GLU A 122 -12.36 20.61 0.31
C GLU A 122 -11.54 19.53 1.00
N ASN A 123 -10.64 19.97 1.88
CA ASN A 123 -9.87 19.09 2.76
C ASN A 123 -9.03 18.04 2.02
N ILE A 124 -8.54 18.38 0.83
CA ILE A 124 -7.61 17.54 0.07
C ILE A 124 -6.22 17.66 0.67
N GLN A 125 -5.57 16.52 0.87
CA GLN A 125 -4.17 16.46 1.32
C GLN A 125 -3.24 16.85 0.16
N ILE A 126 -2.49 17.92 0.37
CA ILE A 126 -1.49 18.43 -0.58
C ILE A 126 -0.12 18.09 0.01
N ARG A 127 0.69 17.37 -0.77
CA ARG A 127 2.05 17.02 -0.38
C ARG A 127 3.05 17.73 -1.29
N GLY A 128 3.84 18.62 -0.72
CA GLY A 128 5.03 19.17 -1.37
C GLY A 128 6.20 18.23 -1.17
N VAL A 129 7.00 18.03 -2.21
CA VAL A 129 8.16 17.13 -2.22
C VAL A 129 9.35 17.79 -2.91
N THR A 130 10.57 17.34 -2.62
CA THR A 130 11.79 17.75 -3.33
C THR A 130 12.10 16.85 -4.53
N GLN A 131 13.12 17.21 -5.30
CA GLN A 131 13.51 16.56 -6.56
C GLN A 131 13.77 15.04 -6.43
N GLU A 132 14.17 14.59 -5.24
CA GLU A 132 14.47 13.20 -4.93
C GLU A 132 13.22 12.33 -4.76
N TYR A 133 12.01 12.89 -4.85
CA TYR A 133 10.77 12.13 -4.65
C TYR A 133 10.63 10.93 -5.58
N VAL A 134 11.21 11.01 -6.79
CA VAL A 134 11.16 9.91 -7.78
C VAL A 134 11.81 8.65 -7.21
N ASN A 135 12.82 8.79 -6.34
CA ASN A 135 13.51 7.65 -5.72
C ASN A 135 12.72 7.04 -4.55
N PHE A 136 11.74 7.76 -4.01
CA PHE A 136 10.89 7.34 -2.89
C PHE A 136 9.45 7.03 -3.30
N SER A 137 9.07 7.33 -4.55
CA SER A 137 7.71 7.12 -5.03
C SER A 137 7.52 5.66 -5.39
N ASN A 138 6.66 4.97 -4.63
CA ASN A 138 6.15 3.64 -4.99
C ASN A 138 4.99 3.70 -5.99
N TYR A 139 4.64 4.90 -6.47
CA TYR A 139 3.54 5.12 -7.38
C TYR A 139 4.06 5.43 -8.77
N ASP A 140 3.43 4.81 -9.77
CA ASP A 140 3.63 5.10 -11.19
C ASP A 140 2.49 5.98 -11.73
N ALA A 141 2.75 6.72 -12.80
CA ALA A 141 1.75 7.54 -13.46
C ALA A 141 1.00 6.71 -14.51
N GLU A 142 -0.27 6.38 -14.26
CA GLU A 142 -1.12 5.68 -15.24
C GLU A 142 -1.35 6.52 -16.50
N ARG A 143 -1.51 7.85 -16.32
CA ARG A 143 -1.69 8.81 -17.41
C ARG A 143 -0.68 9.94 -17.28
N GLY A 144 -0.05 10.31 -18.39
CA GLY A 144 0.89 11.42 -18.47
C GLY A 144 2.28 11.01 -18.00
N ARG A 145 2.89 11.82 -17.12
CA ARG A 145 4.23 11.57 -16.59
C ARG A 145 4.36 12.06 -15.16
N LEU A 146 5.27 11.43 -14.43
CA LEU A 146 5.76 11.94 -13.14
C LEU A 146 6.47 13.29 -13.34
N MET A 147 6.43 14.14 -12.31
CA MET A 147 7.17 15.42 -12.26
C MET A 147 8.67 15.14 -12.39
N SER A 148 9.37 15.89 -13.25
CA SER A 148 10.82 15.75 -13.37
C SER A 148 11.52 16.39 -12.15
N PRO A 149 12.65 15.83 -11.67
CA PRO A 149 13.47 16.45 -10.62
C PRO A 149 13.80 17.92 -10.91
N THR A 150 14.07 18.24 -12.18
CA THR A 150 14.38 19.61 -12.62
C THR A 150 13.21 20.57 -12.48
N GLU A 151 11.97 20.09 -12.73
CA GLU A 151 10.76 20.90 -12.62
C GLU A 151 10.42 21.20 -11.17
N VAL A 152 10.69 20.25 -10.28
CA VAL A 152 10.54 20.44 -8.83
C VAL A 152 11.57 21.47 -8.32
N ASP A 153 12.81 21.41 -8.81
CA ASP A 153 13.89 22.33 -8.41
C ASP A 153 13.59 23.79 -8.80
N VAL A 154 13.04 24.02 -10.00
CA VAL A 154 12.64 25.37 -10.45
C VAL A 154 11.23 25.77 -10.00
N ALA A 155 10.59 25.00 -9.13
CA ALA A 155 9.22 25.23 -8.63
C ALA A 155 8.19 25.46 -9.76
N ARG A 156 8.26 24.67 -10.83
CA ARG A 156 7.23 24.73 -11.89
C ARG A 156 5.86 24.34 -11.34
N PRO A 157 4.77 24.96 -11.83
CA PRO A 157 3.41 24.66 -11.39
C PRO A 157 2.90 23.35 -12.01
N VAL A 158 3.53 22.24 -11.64
CA VAL A 158 3.14 20.88 -12.01
C VAL A 158 2.66 20.13 -10.77
N ALA A 159 1.64 19.29 -10.92
CA ALA A 159 1.09 18.51 -9.83
C ALA A 159 0.71 17.11 -10.33
N VAL A 160 0.93 16.11 -9.50
CA VAL A 160 0.42 14.74 -9.72
C VAL A 160 -0.86 14.59 -8.91
N LEU A 161 -1.93 14.15 -9.56
CA LEU A 161 -3.22 13.93 -8.93
C LEU A 161 -3.44 12.45 -8.65
N GLY A 162 -3.99 12.14 -7.48
CA GLY A 162 -4.45 10.78 -7.20
C GLY A 162 -5.65 10.44 -8.09
N PHE A 163 -5.75 9.17 -8.48
CA PHE A 163 -6.81 8.66 -9.37
C PHE A 163 -8.22 9.13 -8.97
N GLN A 164 -8.59 8.94 -7.69
CA GLN A 164 -9.90 9.36 -7.18
C GLN A 164 -10.14 10.87 -7.20
N LEU A 165 -9.08 11.67 -7.04
CA LEU A 165 -9.17 13.12 -7.11
C LEU A 165 -9.37 13.57 -8.56
N ALA A 166 -8.64 12.97 -9.49
CA ALA A 166 -8.78 13.25 -10.91
C ALA A 166 -10.20 12.89 -11.41
N GLU A 167 -10.71 11.71 -11.06
CA GLU A 167 -12.05 11.28 -11.44
C GLU A 167 -13.15 12.21 -10.90
N ARG A 168 -13.04 12.67 -9.64
CA ARG A 168 -14.03 13.57 -9.05
C ARG A 168 -14.00 14.99 -9.62
N ILE A 169 -12.83 15.45 -10.06
CA ILE A 169 -12.65 16.82 -10.56
C ILE A 169 -12.94 16.91 -12.06
N PHE A 170 -12.45 15.94 -12.84
CA PHE A 170 -12.54 15.96 -14.31
C PHE A 170 -13.70 15.10 -14.84
N GLY A 171 -14.19 14.12 -14.08
CA GLY A 171 -15.21 13.20 -14.54
C GLY A 171 -14.70 12.26 -15.65
N PRO A 172 -15.60 11.47 -16.27
CA PRO A 172 -15.23 10.53 -17.34
C PRO A 172 -14.96 11.22 -18.71
N ASP A 173 -15.46 12.45 -18.90
CA ASP A 173 -15.50 13.11 -20.21
C ASP A 173 -14.40 14.15 -20.44
N ILE A 174 -13.62 14.50 -19.41
CA ILE A 174 -12.56 15.52 -19.52
C ILE A 174 -11.21 14.84 -19.33
N ASP A 175 -10.34 14.94 -20.35
CA ASP A 175 -8.96 14.50 -20.24
C ASP A 175 -8.18 15.47 -19.33
N PRO A 176 -7.55 15.00 -18.23
CA PRO A 176 -6.74 15.84 -17.35
C PRO A 176 -5.39 16.30 -17.96
N LEU A 177 -5.05 15.89 -19.19
CA LEU A 177 -3.79 16.23 -19.89
C LEU A 177 -3.97 17.23 -21.04
#